data_AF-D1PNU6-F1
#
_entry.id   AF-D1PNU6-F1
#
_cell.length_a   1.000
_cell.length_b   1.000
_cell.length_c   1.000
_cell.angle_alpha   90.00
_cell.angle_beta   90.00
_cell.angle_gamma   90.00
#
_symmetry.space_group_name_H-M   'P 1'
#
loop_
_entity.id
_entity.type
_entity.pdbx_description
1 polymer ?
#
loop_
_entity_poly.entity_id
_entity_poly.type
_entity_poly.pdbx_seq_one_letter_code
_entity_poly.pdbx_strand_id
1 'polypeptide(L)'
;MDYQTKNMIINTLTKIVEDAPTKPTVKYGMTSPAYTVSGESFGIWINYIFSVMQIISSYVDVNTCLTSINNVVQQPNSNNDYSLQVNTICQIILDFARTILYL
;
A
#
# COMPACT_ATOMS: atom_id res chain seq x y z
N MET A 1 -13.88 -7.65 -17.98
CA MET A 1 -13.41 -8.41 -16.80
C MET A 1 -14.63 -9.04 -16.15
N ASP A 2 -14.58 -10.30 -15.72
CA ASP A 2 -15.70 -10.91 -15.00
C ASP A 2 -15.75 -10.46 -13.53
N TYR A 3 -16.90 -10.69 -12.89
CA TYR A 3 -17.14 -10.26 -11.51
C TYR A 3 -16.19 -10.92 -10.49
N GLN A 4 -15.82 -12.19 -10.68
CA GLN A 4 -14.95 -12.89 -9.75
C GLN A 4 -13.53 -12.32 -9.81
N THR A 5 -13.00 -12.10 -11.01
CA THR A 5 -11.70 -11.46 -11.21
C THR A 5 -11.69 -10.06 -10.61
N LYS A 6 -12.73 -9.26 -10.86
CA LYS A 6 -12.84 -7.92 -10.28
C LYS A 6 -12.80 -7.97 -8.75
N ASN A 7 -13.62 -8.82 -8.14
CA ASN A 7 -13.70 -8.93 -6.68
C ASN A 7 -12.38 -9.43 -6.07
N MET A 8 -11.71 -10.39 -6.72
CA MET A 8 -10.37 -10.83 -6.32
C MET A 8 -9.38 -9.66 -6.26
N ILE A 9 -9.34 -8.83 -7.30
CA ILE A 9 -8.42 -7.68 -7.36
C ILE A 9 -8.74 -6.68 -6.25
N ILE A 10 -10.01 -6.30 -6.08
CA ILE A 10 -10.43 -5.34 -5.06
C ILE A 10 -10.09 -5.84 -3.64
N ASN A 11 -10.38 -7.11 -3.34
CA ASN A 11 -10.05 -7.70 -2.05
C ASN A 11 -8.54 -7.71 -1.81
N THR A 12 -7.76 -8.01 -2.86
CA THR A 12 -6.30 -8.02 -2.79
C THR A 12 -5.74 -6.62 -2.51
N LEU A 13 -6.23 -5.59 -3.22
CA LEU A 13 -5.83 -4.20 -3.01
C LEU A 13 -6.24 -3.70 -1.62
N THR A 14 -7.44 -4.06 -1.15
CA THR A 14 -7.91 -3.71 0.19
C THR A 14 -7.02 -4.35 1.25
N LYS A 15 -6.63 -5.61 1.07
CA LYS A 15 -5.74 -6.32 1.99
C LYS A 15 -4.35 -5.68 2.09
N ILE A 16 -3.79 -5.20 0.97
CA ILE A 16 -2.53 -4.44 0.99
C ILE A 16 -2.63 -3.22 1.91
N VAL A 17 -3.75 -2.50 1.83
CA VAL A 17 -4.01 -1.31 2.65
C VAL A 17 -4.23 -1.70 4.12
N GLU A 18 -4.91 -2.81 4.38
CA GLU A 18 -5.07 -3.34 5.74
C GLU A 18 -3.74 -3.76 6.35
N ASP A 19 -2.82 -4.31 5.57
CA ASP A 19 -1.50 -4.76 6.03
C ASP A 19 -0.46 -3.61 6.07
N ALA A 20 -0.89 -2.37 5.88
CA ALA A 20 -0.03 -1.20 5.97
C ALA A 20 0.68 -1.11 7.34
N PRO A 21 1.98 -0.76 7.37
CA PRO A 21 2.78 -0.76 8.59
C PRO A 21 2.48 0.42 9.55
N THR A 22 1.31 1.06 9.42
CA THR A 22 0.80 2.13 10.30
C THR A 22 -0.01 1.60 11.48
N LYS A 23 -0.39 0.31 11.46
CA LYS A 23 -1.09 -0.32 12.59
C LYS A 23 -0.12 -0.55 13.76
N PRO A 24 -0.51 -0.24 15.01
CA PRO A 24 0.34 -0.50 16.16
C PRO A 24 0.57 -2.01 16.30
N THR A 25 1.83 -2.44 16.20
CA THR A 25 2.22 -3.72 16.79
C THR A 25 2.10 -3.53 18.30
N VAL A 26 1.07 -4.14 18.91
CA VAL A 26 0.91 -4.14 20.36
C VAL A 26 2.10 -4.89 20.97
N LYS A 27 3.16 -4.16 21.28
CA LYS A 27 4.25 -4.68 22.11
C LYS A 27 3.75 -4.62 23.55
N TYR A 28 3.37 -5.78 24.10
CA TYR A 28 3.03 -5.93 25.51
C TYR A 28 4.16 -5.31 26.36
N GLY A 29 3.87 -4.20 27.06
CA GLY A 29 4.78 -3.59 28.03
C GLY A 29 5.28 -2.17 27.75
N MET A 30 4.89 -1.47 26.68
CA MET A 30 5.24 -0.06 26.47
C MET A 30 4.06 0.89 26.75
N THR A 31 4.28 1.87 27.63
CA THR A 31 3.31 2.86 28.12
C THR A 31 2.99 3.99 27.12
N SER A 32 3.65 4.01 25.95
CA SER A 32 3.31 4.91 24.85
C SER A 32 3.78 4.27 23.54
N PRO A 33 2.89 3.87 22.62
CA PRO A 33 3.30 3.36 21.32
C PRO A 33 3.98 4.51 20.56
N ALA A 34 5.27 4.41 20.26
CA ALA A 34 5.86 5.29 19.28
C ALA A 34 5.30 4.90 17.89
N TYR A 35 4.44 5.75 17.33
CA TYR A 35 3.68 5.53 16.10
C TYR A 35 4.52 5.73 14.82
N THR A 36 5.79 5.36 14.82
CA THR A 36 6.69 5.65 13.70
C THR A 36 6.88 4.42 12.80
N VAL A 37 6.69 4.61 11.49
CA VAL A 37 6.96 3.57 10.51
C VAL A 37 8.44 3.59 10.20
N SER A 38 9.14 2.49 10.50
CA SER A 38 10.57 2.36 10.18
C SER A 38 10.78 2.18 8.68
N GLY A 39 11.92 2.63 8.17
CA GLY A 39 12.29 2.44 6.76
C GLY A 39 12.35 0.97 6.34
N GLU A 40 12.69 0.06 7.24
CA GLU A 40 12.67 -1.39 6.99
C GLU A 40 11.25 -1.91 6.76
N SER A 41 10.32 -1.61 7.68
CA SER A 41 8.92 -2.02 7.56
C SER A 41 8.26 -1.42 6.32
N PHE A 42 8.59 -0.17 6.01
CA PHE A 42 8.16 0.50 4.79
C PHE A 42 8.69 -0.22 3.55
N GLY A 43 10.00 -0.48 3.47
CA GLY A 43 10.61 -1.15 2.31
C GLY A 43 10.05 -2.55 2.04
N ILE A 44 9.81 -3.34 3.09
CA ILE A 44 9.16 -4.66 2.97
C ILE A 44 7.75 -4.52 2.40
N TRP A 45 6.96 -3.57 2.91
CA TRP A 45 5.61 -3.33 2.43
C TRP A 45 5.57 -2.83 0.97
N ILE A 46 6.51 -1.98 0.56
CA ILE A 46 6.67 -1.55 -0.84
C ILE A 46 6.97 -2.72 -1.77
N ASN A 47 7.89 -3.62 -1.40
CA ASN A 47 8.18 -4.82 -2.19
C ASN A 47 6.96 -5.73 -2.31
N TYR A 48 6.18 -5.86 -1.23
CA TYR A 48 4.92 -6.59 -1.25
C TYR A 48 3.91 -5.96 -2.22
N ILE A 49 3.73 -4.64 -2.18
CA ILE A 49 2.87 -3.91 -3.12
C ILE A 49 3.28 -4.19 -4.57
N PHE A 50 4.57 -4.03 -4.92
CA PHE A 50 5.03 -4.29 -6.29
C PHE A 50 4.79 -5.73 -6.74
N SER A 51 5.03 -6.70 -5.86
CA SER A 51 4.79 -8.11 -6.14
C SER A 51 3.32 -8.39 -6.46
N VAL A 52 2.41 -7.81 -5.67
CA VAL A 52 0.97 -7.94 -5.89
C VAL A 52 0.53 -7.24 -7.18
N MET A 53 1.05 -6.03 -7.43
CA MET A 53 0.74 -5.26 -8.64
C MET A 53 1.16 -5.99 -9.91
N GLN A 54 2.29 -6.71 -9.88
CA GLN A 54 2.74 -7.56 -10.97
C GLN A 54 1.80 -8.74 -11.24
N ILE A 55 1.18 -9.32 -10.20
CA ILE A 55 0.21 -10.39 -10.37
C ILE A 55 -1.05 -9.85 -11.05
N ILE A 56 -1.57 -8.72 -10.56
CA ILE A 56 -2.82 -8.15 -11.09
C ILE A 56 -2.65 -7.43 -12.43
N SER A 57 -1.42 -7.11 -12.85
CA SER A 57 -1.14 -6.43 -14.12
C SER A 57 -1.57 -7.24 -15.35
N SER A 58 -1.77 -8.56 -15.18
CA SER A 58 -2.33 -9.43 -16.21
C SER A 58 -3.83 -9.18 -16.47
N TYR A 59 -4.53 -8.48 -15.57
CA TYR A 59 -5.96 -8.22 -15.63
C TYR A 59 -6.32 -6.74 -15.79
N VAL A 60 -5.47 -5.83 -15.30
CA VAL A 60 -5.70 -4.38 -15.33
C VAL A 60 -4.38 -3.62 -15.54
N ASP A 61 -4.44 -2.48 -16.22
CA ASP A 61 -3.28 -1.59 -16.32
C ASP A 61 -2.96 -0.95 -14.96
N VAL A 62 -1.82 -1.33 -14.38
CA VAL A 62 -1.33 -0.84 -13.09
C VAL A 62 -0.33 0.30 -13.21
N ASN A 63 0.11 0.66 -14.43
CA ASN A 63 1.27 1.54 -14.63
C ASN A 63 1.10 2.91 -13.98
N THR A 64 -0.09 3.51 -14.11
CA THR A 64 -0.40 4.80 -13.48
C THR A 64 -0.35 4.72 -11.96
N CYS A 65 -0.87 3.64 -11.37
CA CYS A 65 -0.82 3.39 -9.93
C CYS A 65 0.63 3.23 -9.47
N LEU A 66 1.41 2.38 -10.13
CA LEU A 66 2.81 2.12 -9.79
C LEU A 66 3.70 3.36 -9.92
N THR A 67 3.48 4.17 -10.96
CA THR A 67 4.20 5.43 -11.15
C THR A 67 3.92 6.39 -9.98
N SER A 68 2.66 6.50 -9.58
CA SER A 68 2.25 7.35 -8.46
C SER A 68 2.87 6.88 -7.14
N ILE A 69 2.92 5.57 -6.90
CA ILE A 69 3.58 4.98 -5.72
C ILE A 69 5.08 5.26 -5.74
N ASN A 70 5.76 5.03 -6.87
CA ASN A 70 7.19 5.31 -7.01
C ASN A 70 7.54 6.77 -6.73
N ASN A 71 6.71 7.71 -7.19
CA ASN A 71 6.90 9.13 -6.91
C ASN A 71 6.86 9.43 -5.40
N VAL A 72 6.03 8.72 -4.62
CA VAL A 72 5.99 8.86 -3.15
C VAL A 72 7.21 8.22 -2.50
N VAL A 73 7.61 7.03 -2.95
CA VAL A 73 8.77 6.30 -2.41
C VAL A 73 10.07 7.09 -2.57
N GLN A 74 10.21 7.83 -3.67
CA GLN A 74 11.40 8.64 -3.96
C GLN A 74 11.45 9.98 -3.20
N GLN A 75 10.38 10.36 -2.48
CA GLN A 75 10.39 11.60 -1.72
C GLN A 75 11.38 11.51 -0.54
N PRO A 76 12.18 12.57 -0.30
CA PRO A 76 13.11 12.59 0.81
C PRO A 76 12.36 12.48 2.15
N ASN A 77 12.82 11.59 3.02
CA ASN A 77 12.28 11.44 4.37
C ASN A 77 13.33 11.81 5.43
N SER A 78 13.39 13.08 5.77
CA SER A 78 14.40 13.61 6.71
C SER A 78 14.18 13.17 8.16
N ASN A 79 12.99 12.70 8.51
CA ASN A 79 12.60 12.39 9.89
C ASN A 79 12.62 10.88 10.20
N ASN A 80 13.01 10.03 9.24
CA ASN A 80 12.99 8.57 9.35
C ASN A 80 11.64 7.98 9.78
N ASP A 81 10.53 8.71 9.54
CA ASP A 81 9.18 8.27 9.81
C ASP A 81 8.39 8.23 8.51
N TYR A 82 8.04 7.02 8.08
CA TYR A 82 7.39 6.79 6.78
C TYR A 82 5.85 6.80 6.86
N SER A 83 5.27 7.16 8.01
CA SER A 83 3.81 7.14 8.22
C SER A 83 3.04 7.95 7.17
N LEU A 84 3.56 9.11 6.79
CA LEU A 84 2.94 9.96 5.77
C LEU A 84 2.98 9.31 4.38
N GLN A 85 4.12 8.75 3.98
CA GLN A 85 4.26 8.03 2.71
C GLN A 85 3.32 6.82 2.67
N VAL A 86 3.24 6.05 3.76
CA VAL A 86 2.32 4.92 3.84
C VAL A 86 0.87 5.37 3.62
N ASN A 87 0.42 6.39 4.34
CA ASN A 87 -0.94 6.90 4.20
C ASN A 87 -1.23 7.41 2.79
N THR A 88 -0.28 8.11 2.17
CA THR A 88 -0.40 8.57 0.78
C THR A 88 -0.51 7.39 -0.19
N ILE A 89 0.31 6.36 -0.02
CA ILE A 89 0.27 5.16 -0.85
C ILE A 89 -1.03 4.39 -0.67
N CYS A 90 -1.55 4.29 0.56
CA CYS A 90 -2.86 3.70 0.81
C CYS A 90 -3.96 4.42 0.03
N GLN A 91 -3.96 5.76 0.01
CA GLN A 91 -4.93 6.54 -0.77
C GLN A 91 -4.82 6.24 -2.27
N ILE A 92 -3.61 6.22 -2.83
CA ILE A 92 -3.37 5.87 -4.24
C ILE A 92 -3.94 4.49 -4.57
N ILE A 93 -3.71 3.49 -3.71
CA ILE A 93 -4.20 2.13 -3.91
C ILE A 93 -5.73 2.06 -3.83
N LEU A 94 -6.35 2.76 -2.88
CA LEU A 94 -7.81 2.79 -2.74
C LEU A 94 -8.49 3.52 -3.90
N ASP A 95 -7.90 4.61 -4.39
CA ASP A 95 -8.40 5.31 -5.57
C ASP A 95 -8.29 4.42 -6.82
N PHE A 96 -7.20 3.67 -6.95
CA PHE A 96 -7.05 2.67 -8.00
C PHE A 96 -8.07 1.52 -7.87
N ALA A 97 -8.33 1.02 -6.67
CA ALA A 97 -9.38 0.04 -6.44
C ALA A 97 -10.76 0.61 -6.85
N ARG A 98 -11.01 1.88 -6.54
CA ARG A 98 -12.23 2.57 -6.96
C ARG A 98 -12.37 2.65 -8.48
N THR A 99 -11.31 2.92 -9.23
CA THR A 99 -11.41 2.95 -10.70
C THR A 99 -11.78 1.58 -11.28
N ILE A 100 -11.23 0.49 -10.71
CA ILE A 100 -11.54 -0.88 -11.12
C ILE A 100 -13.01 -1.25 -10.88
N LEU A 101 -13.65 -0.72 -9.83
CA LEU A 101 -15.07 -0.96 -9.58
C LEU A 101 -15.95 -0.50 -10.76
N TYR A 102 -15.54 0.57 -11.45
CA TYR A 102 -16.28 1.16 -12.58
C TYR A 102 -15.89 0.64 -13.97
N LEU A 103 -14.91 -0.28 -14.08
CA LEU A 103 -14.50 -0.95 -15.33
C LEU A 103 -15.37 -2.15 -15.69
#